data_AF-A0A960RPB2-F1
#
_entry.id   AF-A0A960RPB2-F1
#
_cell.length_a   1.000
_cell.length_b   1.000
_cell.length_c   1.000
_cell.angle_alpha   90.00
_cell.angle_beta   90.00
_cell.angle_gamma   90.00
#
_symmetry.space_group_name_H-M   'P 1'
#
loop_
_entity.id
_entity.type
_entity.pdbx_description
1 polymer ?
#
loop_
_entity_poly.entity_id
_entity_poly.type
_entity_poly.pdbx_seq_one_letter_code
_entity_poly.pdbx_strand_id
1 'polypeptide(L)'
;MLEKFADAEPGCYSVFESQKTYTLLHLHSKSDSTVILEEISAPTHAVSTGWDWKSWISKNAPGHTAWTQYEFDLKSGQLLECYSFTRESWLQNNDGLLGVLINLGFKPIAETKRKRIGATPPHHAIDIRPIWNPPKFVHGSQVKYAKFNAVKTRWPKDESEMADKKIILYFDQTGFPFPYWIDITATIDTHIHAIDSGNEMQSPRSHLPRRYPQIIGSYQQQGSLLRLQIKTPLYYKNFNLYNGSKPTACSITEQGDTLYLDIDPGSINPKEPLMLTPDSHPHIFVDLPPLPK
;
A
#
# COMPACT_ATOMS: atom_id res chain seq x y z
N MET A 1 -1.67 -10.62 3.24
CA MET A 1 -0.48 -10.07 3.98
C MET A 1 -0.91 -9.16 5.12
N LEU A 2 -2.05 -8.48 4.98
CA LEU A 2 -2.66 -7.55 5.93
C LEU A 2 -2.65 -8.02 7.38
N GLU A 3 -3.01 -9.27 7.66
CA GLU A 3 -2.97 -9.84 9.02
C GLU A 3 -1.60 -9.66 9.69
N LYS A 4 -0.50 -9.78 8.94
CA LYS A 4 0.85 -9.58 9.47
C LYS A 4 1.14 -8.11 9.77
N PHE A 5 0.54 -7.18 9.04
CA PHE A 5 0.70 -5.75 9.28
C PHE A 5 -0.18 -5.24 10.42
N ALA A 6 -1.33 -5.90 10.68
CA ALA A 6 -2.19 -5.57 11.82
C ALA A 6 -1.42 -5.65 13.15
N ASP A 7 -0.56 -6.65 13.30
CA ASP A 7 0.25 -6.86 14.51
C ASP A 7 1.64 -6.21 14.47
N ALA A 8 2.02 -5.59 13.35
CA ALA A 8 3.37 -5.04 13.18
C ALA A 8 3.51 -3.61 13.72
N GLU A 9 4.72 -3.27 14.15
CA GLU A 9 5.04 -1.94 14.67
C GLU A 9 5.53 -0.99 13.56
N PRO A 10 5.08 0.27 13.55
CA PRO A 10 5.65 1.30 12.67
C PRO A 10 7.19 1.36 12.78
N GLY A 11 7.84 1.60 11.65
CA GLY A 11 9.30 1.59 11.53
C GLY A 11 9.90 0.23 11.15
N CYS A 12 9.12 -0.87 11.09
CA CYS A 12 9.57 -2.11 10.48
C CYS A 12 9.97 -1.88 9.02
N TYR A 13 11.12 -2.39 8.58
CA TYR A 13 11.57 -2.27 7.20
C TYR A 13 12.29 -3.51 6.70
N SER A 14 12.23 -3.77 5.40
CA SER A 14 13.03 -4.79 4.73
C SER A 14 13.55 -4.29 3.39
N VAL A 15 14.76 -4.66 3.05
CA VAL A 15 15.41 -4.29 1.79
C VAL A 15 15.56 -5.53 0.94
N PHE A 16 14.99 -5.48 -0.26
CA PHE A 16 14.98 -6.56 -1.22
C PHE A 16 15.96 -6.28 -2.35
N GLU A 17 16.57 -7.34 -2.88
CA GLU A 17 17.33 -7.29 -4.12
C GLU A 17 16.66 -8.16 -5.19
N SER A 18 16.50 -7.59 -6.39
CA SER A 18 16.05 -8.29 -7.59
C SER A 18 16.63 -7.62 -8.85
N GLN A 19 17.18 -8.41 -9.79
CA GLN A 19 17.63 -7.96 -11.11
C GLN A 19 18.45 -6.64 -11.14
N LYS A 20 19.35 -6.43 -10.17
CA LYS A 20 20.16 -5.19 -10.00
C LYS A 20 19.37 -3.95 -9.55
N THR A 21 18.26 -4.16 -8.86
CA THR A 21 17.52 -3.12 -8.15
C THR A 21 17.41 -3.50 -6.68
N TYR A 22 17.68 -2.53 -5.82
CA TYR A 22 17.27 -2.58 -4.42
C TYR A 22 15.90 -1.94 -4.27
N THR A 23 15.03 -2.59 -3.51
CA THR A 23 13.71 -2.07 -3.13
C THR A 23 13.57 -2.14 -1.62
N LEU A 24 13.51 -0.99 -0.97
CA LEU A 24 13.23 -0.85 0.44
C LEU A 24 11.72 -0.76 0.64
N LEU A 25 11.18 -1.64 1.47
CA LEU A 25 9.81 -1.60 1.98
C LEU A 25 9.82 -1.18 3.44
N HIS A 26 8.98 -0.23 3.81
CA HIS A 26 8.91 0.34 5.15
C HIS A 26 7.45 0.48 5.59
N LEU A 27 7.15 -0.02 6.79
CA LEU A 27 5.89 0.22 7.48
C LEU A 27 5.93 1.60 8.12
N HIS A 28 5.45 2.61 7.38
CA HIS A 28 5.59 4.01 7.75
C HIS A 28 4.73 4.36 8.97
N SER A 29 3.44 4.08 8.91
CA SER A 29 2.50 4.33 10.00
C SER A 29 1.33 3.37 9.95
N LYS A 30 0.65 3.22 11.09
CA LYS A 30 -0.48 2.30 11.27
C LYS A 30 -1.51 2.95 12.17
N SER A 31 -2.78 2.79 11.82
CA SER A 31 -3.94 3.07 12.68
C SER A 31 -4.73 1.78 12.89
N ASP A 32 -5.84 1.83 13.64
CA ASP A 32 -6.70 0.67 13.85
C ASP A 32 -7.35 0.16 12.55
N SER A 33 -7.51 1.04 11.55
CA SER A 33 -8.21 0.73 10.30
C SER A 33 -7.33 0.80 9.06
N THR A 34 -6.18 1.47 9.12
CA THR A 34 -5.33 1.68 7.94
C THR A 34 -3.86 1.42 8.22
N VAL A 35 -3.13 1.11 7.16
CA VAL A 35 -1.68 0.99 7.18
C VAL A 35 -1.08 1.78 6.02
N ILE A 36 -0.03 2.55 6.30
CA ILE A 36 0.76 3.26 5.30
C ILE A 36 2.08 2.53 5.11
N LEU A 37 2.34 2.12 3.88
CA LEU A 37 3.58 1.48 3.46
C LEU A 37 4.33 2.37 2.49
N GLU A 38 5.64 2.35 2.60
CA GLU A 38 6.55 3.11 1.77
C GLU A 38 7.46 2.16 0.99
N GLU A 39 7.62 2.44 -0.30
CA GLU A 39 8.45 1.68 -1.23
C GLU A 39 9.43 2.63 -1.91
N ILE A 40 10.72 2.33 -1.78
CA ILE A 40 11.80 3.11 -2.40
C ILE A 40 12.66 2.16 -3.22
N SER A 41 12.78 2.42 -4.51
CA SER A 41 13.62 1.61 -5.41
C SER A 41 14.82 2.40 -5.91
N ALA A 42 15.96 1.73 -6.01
CA ALA A 42 17.21 2.29 -6.53
C ALA A 42 18.02 1.23 -7.28
N PRO A 43 18.70 1.57 -8.39
CA PRO A 43 19.65 0.65 -9.01
C PRO A 43 20.78 0.29 -8.06
N THR A 44 21.25 -0.96 -8.08
CA THR A 44 22.30 -1.43 -7.15
C THR A 44 23.61 -0.67 -7.29
N HIS A 45 23.92 -0.13 -8.47
CA HIS A 45 25.12 0.69 -8.70
C HIS A 45 25.00 2.12 -8.17
N ALA A 46 23.79 2.61 -7.91
CA ALA A 46 23.55 3.94 -7.34
C ALA A 46 23.63 3.95 -5.81
N VAL A 47 23.57 2.76 -5.20
CA VAL A 47 23.62 2.54 -3.75
C VAL A 47 24.96 1.88 -3.42
N SER A 48 25.82 2.55 -2.67
CA SER A 48 27.14 1.97 -2.40
C SER A 48 27.03 0.77 -1.43
N THR A 49 27.92 -0.22 -1.59
CA THR A 49 27.96 -1.42 -0.75
C THR A 49 28.22 -1.09 0.72
N GLY A 50 27.47 -1.70 1.64
CA GLY A 50 27.65 -1.53 3.08
C GLY A 50 26.91 -0.33 3.70
N TRP A 51 25.88 0.19 3.02
CA TRP A 51 25.07 1.28 3.55
C TRP A 51 24.22 0.88 4.75
N ASP A 52 24.24 1.77 5.74
CA ASP A 52 23.17 1.88 6.72
C ASP A 52 21.92 2.41 5.99
N TRP A 53 20.95 1.54 5.76
CA TRP A 53 19.70 1.85 5.08
C TRP A 53 18.90 2.95 5.79
N LYS A 54 19.01 3.07 7.12
CA LYS A 54 18.39 4.17 7.89
C LYS A 54 19.07 5.51 7.58
N SER A 55 20.40 5.53 7.47
CA SER A 55 21.13 6.73 7.02
C SER A 55 20.80 7.07 5.57
N TRP A 56 20.64 6.08 4.70
CA TRP A 56 20.29 6.31 3.29
C TRP A 56 18.93 7.00 3.14
N ILE A 57 17.88 6.47 3.79
CA ILE A 57 16.54 7.06 3.72
C ILE A 57 16.48 8.45 4.35
N SER A 58 17.15 8.67 5.49
CA SER A 58 17.18 9.98 6.16
C SER A 58 17.85 11.08 5.34
N LYS A 59 18.73 10.71 4.39
CA LYS A 59 19.33 11.61 3.40
C LYS A 59 18.48 11.78 2.13
N ASN A 60 17.18 11.51 2.20
CA ASN A 60 16.26 11.47 1.06
C ASN A 60 16.66 10.44 -0.01
N ALA A 61 17.20 9.29 0.41
CA ALA A 61 17.45 8.14 -0.46
C ALA A 61 18.18 8.51 -1.78
N PRO A 62 19.40 9.10 -1.72
CA PRO A 62 20.12 9.52 -2.92
C PRO A 62 20.25 8.36 -3.92
N GLY A 63 20.01 8.65 -5.20
CA GLY A 63 20.06 7.66 -6.29
C GLY A 63 18.80 6.81 -6.47
N HIS A 64 17.73 7.05 -5.71
CA HIS A 64 16.45 6.38 -5.95
C HIS A 64 15.86 6.73 -7.32
N THR A 65 15.15 5.78 -7.91
CA THR A 65 14.41 5.93 -9.17
C THR A 65 12.89 5.91 -8.98
N ALA A 66 12.42 5.46 -7.82
CA ALA A 66 11.03 5.52 -7.43
C ALA A 66 10.89 5.63 -5.91
N TRP A 67 9.94 6.44 -5.46
CA TRP A 67 9.54 6.58 -4.07
C TRP A 67 8.02 6.76 -4.02
N THR A 68 7.34 5.76 -3.48
CA THR A 68 5.88 5.70 -3.44
C THR A 68 5.42 5.38 -2.02
N GLN A 69 4.33 6.01 -1.59
CA GLN A 69 3.59 5.59 -0.40
C GLN A 69 2.20 5.10 -0.80
N TYR A 70 1.78 4.04 -0.12
CA TYR A 70 0.51 3.37 -0.30
C TYR A 70 -0.24 3.37 1.03
N GLU A 71 -1.53 3.66 1.02
CA GLU A 71 -2.40 3.45 2.18
C GLU A 71 -3.40 2.34 1.87
N PHE A 72 -3.49 1.36 2.76
CA PHE A 72 -4.44 0.26 2.66
C PHE A 72 -5.40 0.28 3.84
N ASP A 73 -6.67 -0.03 3.58
CA ASP A 73 -7.62 -0.39 4.62
C ASP A 73 -7.33 -1.81 5.12
N LEU A 74 -7.07 -1.98 6.42
CA LEU A 74 -6.65 -3.24 7.02
C LEU A 74 -7.76 -4.31 7.01
N LYS A 75 -9.02 -3.90 6.95
CA LYS A 75 -10.17 -4.81 6.99
C LYS A 75 -10.51 -5.37 5.61
N SER A 76 -10.57 -4.51 4.60
CA SER A 76 -10.95 -4.86 3.23
C SER A 76 -9.75 -5.19 2.34
N GLY A 77 -8.56 -4.71 2.70
CA GLY A 77 -7.37 -4.74 1.84
C GLY A 77 -7.38 -3.73 0.71
N GLN A 78 -8.42 -2.90 0.63
CA GLN A 78 -8.55 -1.93 -0.43
C GLN A 78 -7.42 -0.88 -0.36
N LEU A 79 -6.81 -0.61 -1.51
CA LEU A 79 -5.90 0.53 -1.67
C LEU A 79 -6.73 1.82 -1.59
N LEU A 80 -6.48 2.62 -0.55
CA LEU A 80 -7.17 3.89 -0.32
C LEU A 80 -6.47 5.04 -1.04
N GLU A 81 -5.15 5.06 -1.01
CA GLU A 81 -4.35 6.11 -1.62
C GLU A 81 -3.00 5.59 -2.09
N CYS A 82 -2.49 6.17 -3.17
CA CYS A 82 -1.17 5.85 -3.71
C CYS A 82 -0.54 7.11 -4.30
N TYR A 83 0.56 7.58 -3.72
CA TYR A 83 1.25 8.79 -4.14
C TYR A 83 2.72 8.52 -4.43
N SER A 84 3.18 8.94 -5.61
CA SER A 84 4.58 8.90 -6.00
C SER A 84 5.23 10.24 -5.71
N PHE A 85 6.17 10.26 -4.77
CA PHE A 85 6.99 11.44 -4.49
C PHE A 85 7.96 11.75 -5.63
N THR A 86 8.44 10.72 -6.34
CA THR A 86 9.32 10.93 -7.51
C THR A 86 8.59 11.60 -8.67
N ARG A 87 7.30 11.28 -8.88
CA ARG A 87 6.49 11.85 -9.95
C ARG A 87 5.58 12.99 -9.49
N GLU A 88 5.63 13.35 -8.22
CA GLU A 88 4.76 14.31 -7.55
C GLU A 88 3.27 14.15 -7.89
N SER A 89 2.82 12.90 -8.04
CA SER A 89 1.48 12.59 -8.55
C SER A 89 0.87 11.35 -7.91
N TRP A 90 -0.45 11.36 -7.88
CA TRP A 90 -1.24 10.21 -7.48
C TRP A 90 -1.26 9.14 -8.57
N LEU A 91 -1.08 7.89 -8.17
CA LEU A 91 -1.17 6.74 -9.06
C LEU A 91 -2.59 6.14 -8.96
N GLN A 92 -3.14 5.73 -10.10
CA GLN A 92 -4.50 5.19 -10.17
C GLN A 92 -4.55 3.67 -9.95
N ASN A 93 -3.44 2.97 -10.22
CA ASN A 93 -3.41 1.52 -10.20
C ASN A 93 -2.52 0.99 -9.09
N ASN A 94 -2.87 -0.22 -8.64
CA ASN A 94 -2.13 -1.00 -7.68
C ASN A 94 -1.08 -1.92 -8.34
N ASP A 95 -0.51 -1.48 -9.47
CA ASP A 95 0.35 -2.33 -10.31
C ASP A 95 1.72 -2.62 -9.67
N GLY A 96 2.02 -1.98 -8.54
CA GLY A 96 3.19 -2.27 -7.73
C GLY A 96 3.15 -3.69 -7.14
N LEU A 97 4.32 -4.32 -7.03
CA LEU A 97 4.48 -5.65 -6.43
C LEU A 97 3.82 -5.75 -5.05
N LEU A 98 4.07 -4.76 -4.19
CA LEU A 98 3.52 -4.70 -2.84
C LEU A 98 1.99 -4.66 -2.85
N GLY A 99 1.45 -3.84 -3.75
CA GLY A 99 0.04 -3.64 -3.96
C GLY A 99 -0.74 -4.94 -4.16
N VAL A 100 -0.25 -5.75 -5.09
CA VAL A 100 -0.84 -7.06 -5.37
C VAL A 100 -0.61 -8.02 -4.21
N LEU A 101 0.63 -8.15 -3.72
CA LEU A 101 0.99 -9.11 -2.67
C LEU A 101 0.17 -8.93 -1.37
N ILE A 102 -0.21 -7.70 -1.03
CA ILE A 102 -0.97 -7.40 0.17
C ILE A 102 -2.35 -8.08 0.17
N ASN A 103 -2.98 -8.09 -0.99
CA ASN A 103 -4.34 -8.58 -1.24
C ASN A 103 -4.42 -10.06 -1.56
N LEU A 104 -3.29 -10.76 -1.67
CA LEU A 104 -3.29 -12.19 -1.93
C LEU A 104 -3.65 -13.00 -0.68
N GLY A 105 -4.55 -13.96 -0.87
CA GLY A 105 -4.80 -15.03 0.09
C GLY A 105 -3.62 -16.01 0.12
N PHE A 106 -3.13 -16.31 1.32
CA PHE A 106 -1.99 -17.21 1.51
C PHE A 106 -2.41 -18.56 2.07
N LYS A 107 -1.79 -19.64 1.57
CA LYS A 107 -1.98 -20.99 2.12
C LYS A 107 -0.66 -21.51 2.68
N PRO A 108 -0.62 -21.99 3.93
CA PRO A 108 0.60 -22.55 4.50
C PRO A 108 1.07 -23.77 3.72
N ILE A 109 2.39 -23.95 3.64
CA ILE A 109 3.03 -25.12 3.07
C ILE A 109 3.51 -26.00 4.23
N ALA A 110 2.94 -27.20 4.35
CA ALA A 110 3.37 -28.19 5.35
C ALA A 110 4.86 -28.51 5.22
N GLU A 111 5.54 -28.76 6.34
CA GLU A 111 6.99 -29.02 6.37
C GLU A 111 7.43 -30.17 5.46
N THR A 112 6.62 -31.21 5.32
CA THR A 112 6.85 -32.35 4.42
C THR A 112 6.89 -31.96 2.94
N LYS A 113 6.29 -30.83 2.57
CA LYS A 113 6.23 -30.30 1.20
C LYS A 113 7.17 -29.13 0.96
N ARG A 114 7.98 -28.73 1.95
CA ARG A 114 8.95 -27.63 1.81
C ARG A 114 10.15 -28.07 1.00
N LYS A 115 10.83 -27.10 0.38
CA LYS A 115 12.10 -27.29 -0.34
C LYS A 115 13.14 -27.89 0.62
N ARG A 116 13.95 -28.83 0.13
CA ARG A 116 14.98 -29.54 0.89
C ARG A 116 16.33 -29.47 0.18
N ILE A 117 17.40 -29.58 0.95
CA ILE A 117 18.78 -29.48 0.45
C ILE A 117 19.32 -30.87 0.10
N GLY A 118 19.85 -31.04 -1.11
CA GLY A 118 20.46 -32.30 -1.58
C GLY A 118 19.61 -33.05 -2.60
N ALA A 119 20.14 -34.15 -3.14
CA ALA A 119 19.48 -34.95 -4.17
C ALA A 119 18.18 -35.60 -3.68
N THR A 120 17.16 -35.68 -4.53
CA THR A 120 15.90 -36.35 -4.17
C THR A 120 16.18 -37.81 -3.81
N PRO A 121 15.68 -38.30 -2.66
CA PRO A 121 15.91 -39.69 -2.27
C PRO A 121 15.27 -40.66 -3.29
N PRO A 122 15.75 -41.91 -3.37
CA PRO A 122 15.14 -42.93 -4.20
C PRO A 122 13.65 -43.12 -3.89
N HIS A 123 12.90 -43.62 -4.88
CA HIS A 123 11.49 -43.94 -4.71
C HIS A 123 11.31 -44.86 -3.48
N HIS A 124 10.39 -44.52 -2.57
CA HIS A 124 10.11 -45.21 -1.29
C HIS A 124 11.08 -44.99 -0.11
N ALA A 125 12.20 -44.30 -0.29
CA ALA A 125 13.05 -43.92 0.85
C ALA A 125 12.48 -42.72 1.63
N ILE A 126 12.70 -42.68 2.95
CA ILE A 126 12.29 -41.56 3.80
C ILE A 126 13.16 -40.33 3.49
N ASP A 127 12.54 -39.18 3.25
CA ASP A 127 13.27 -37.93 3.00
C ASP A 127 13.78 -37.29 4.30
N ILE A 128 15.02 -37.64 4.65
CA ILE A 128 15.75 -37.11 5.82
C ILE A 128 16.51 -35.81 5.51
N ARG A 129 16.41 -35.26 4.29
CA ARG A 129 17.17 -34.06 3.93
C ARG A 129 16.73 -32.86 4.76
N PRO A 130 17.65 -31.97 5.16
CA PRO A 130 17.26 -30.78 5.90
C PRO A 130 16.38 -29.86 5.04
N ILE A 131 15.41 -29.22 5.69
CA ILE A 131 14.57 -28.20 5.07
C ILE A 131 15.46 -27.01 4.69
N TRP A 132 15.30 -26.55 3.46
CA TRP A 132 15.96 -25.33 3.00
C TRP A 132 15.26 -24.11 3.59
N ASN A 133 16.05 -23.20 4.15
CA ASN A 133 15.63 -21.90 4.66
C ASN A 133 16.43 -20.79 3.96
N PRO A 134 15.81 -19.66 3.61
CA PRO A 134 16.54 -18.53 3.06
C PRO A 134 17.46 -17.90 4.12
N PRO A 135 18.47 -17.12 3.70
CA PRO A 135 19.25 -16.32 4.63
C PRO A 135 18.36 -15.23 5.29
N LYS A 136 18.66 -14.91 6.55
CA LYS A 136 18.08 -13.77 7.28
C LYS A 136 19.19 -12.78 7.60
N PHE A 137 19.01 -11.54 7.19
CA PHE A 137 19.89 -10.42 7.54
C PHE A 137 19.10 -9.41 8.36
N VAL A 138 19.66 -9.00 9.50
CA VAL A 138 19.10 -7.97 10.37
C VAL A 138 20.21 -6.97 10.67
N HIS A 139 20.00 -5.70 10.31
CA HIS A 139 21.00 -4.63 10.42
C HIS A 139 22.37 -5.04 9.84
N GLY A 140 22.36 -5.59 8.62
CA GLY A 140 23.56 -6.02 7.89
C GLY A 140 24.22 -7.31 8.41
N SER A 141 23.70 -7.91 9.49
CA SER A 141 24.27 -9.10 10.10
C SER A 141 23.43 -10.35 9.79
N GLN A 142 24.08 -11.42 9.34
CA GLN A 142 23.39 -12.69 9.06
C GLN A 142 23.01 -13.40 10.37
N VAL A 143 21.71 -13.72 10.52
CA VAL A 143 21.19 -14.49 11.64
C VAL A 143 21.33 -15.99 11.34
N LYS A 144 22.16 -16.68 12.13
CA LYS A 144 22.36 -18.13 12.01
C LYS A 144 21.12 -18.88 12.50
N TYR A 145 20.82 -20.01 11.83
CA TYR A 145 19.73 -20.93 12.21
C TYR A 145 18.33 -20.31 12.25
N ALA A 146 18.09 -19.26 11.45
CA ALA A 146 16.76 -18.67 11.32
C ALA A 146 15.73 -19.70 10.83
N LYS A 147 14.56 -19.71 11.48
CA LYS A 147 13.44 -20.57 11.12
C LYS A 147 12.38 -19.79 10.38
N PHE A 148 11.79 -20.44 9.39
CA PHE A 148 10.81 -19.81 8.50
C PHE A 148 9.55 -20.63 8.38
N ASN A 149 8.44 -19.93 8.17
CA ASN A 149 7.20 -20.48 7.66
C ASN A 149 7.11 -20.16 6.17
N ALA A 150 6.69 -21.14 5.37
CA ALA A 150 6.49 -20.96 3.94
C ALA A 150 4.99 -20.94 3.63
N VAL A 151 4.56 -19.95 2.84
CA VAL A 151 3.20 -19.86 2.33
C VAL A 151 3.22 -19.82 0.81
N LYS A 152 2.18 -20.32 0.17
CA LYS A 152 1.99 -20.26 -1.29
C LYS A 152 0.74 -19.47 -1.63
N THR A 153 0.80 -18.84 -2.80
CA THR A 153 -0.34 -18.22 -3.46
C THR A 153 -0.15 -18.24 -4.98
N ARG A 154 -1.07 -17.60 -5.71
CA ARG A 154 -0.98 -17.36 -7.15
C ARG A 154 -1.18 -15.89 -7.41
N TRP A 155 -0.40 -15.34 -8.33
CA TRP A 155 -0.65 -14.01 -8.87
C TRP A 155 -2.04 -13.96 -9.52
N PRO A 156 -2.73 -12.81 -9.52
CA PRO A 156 -4.01 -12.66 -10.20
C PRO A 156 -3.92 -13.00 -11.70
N LYS A 157 -5.05 -13.30 -12.33
CA LYS A 157 -5.14 -13.48 -13.78
C LYS A 157 -5.33 -12.12 -14.46
N ASP A 158 -4.29 -11.30 -14.40
CA ASP A 158 -4.24 -9.99 -15.04
C ASP A 158 -3.47 -10.05 -16.37
N GLU A 159 -3.16 -8.89 -16.95
CA GLU A 159 -2.40 -8.77 -18.20
C GLU A 159 -0.88 -8.72 -18.00
N SER A 160 -0.40 -8.94 -16.77
CA SER A 160 1.04 -8.88 -16.45
C SER A 160 1.77 -10.17 -16.82
N GLU A 161 3.09 -10.11 -16.93
CA GLU A 161 3.93 -11.31 -17.12
C GLU A 161 3.83 -12.31 -15.94
N MET A 162 3.39 -11.81 -14.78
CA MET A 162 3.19 -12.60 -13.58
C MET A 162 1.81 -13.28 -13.52
N ALA A 163 0.92 -13.05 -14.49
CA ALA A 163 -0.43 -13.62 -14.49
C ALA A 163 -0.46 -15.14 -14.23
N ASP A 164 -1.25 -15.56 -13.24
CA ASP A 164 -1.40 -16.95 -12.76
C ASP A 164 -0.09 -17.66 -12.35
N LYS A 165 1.02 -16.92 -12.17
CA LYS A 165 2.27 -17.52 -11.69
C LYS A 165 2.13 -17.91 -10.22
N LYS A 166 2.76 -19.03 -9.87
CA LYS A 166 2.80 -19.50 -8.48
C LYS A 166 3.83 -18.70 -7.71
N ILE A 167 3.46 -18.25 -6.53
CA ILE A 167 4.34 -17.50 -5.63
C ILE A 167 4.51 -18.29 -4.34
N ILE A 168 5.74 -18.39 -3.85
CA ILE A 168 6.05 -18.91 -2.53
C ILE A 168 6.76 -17.81 -1.74
N LEU A 169 6.24 -17.49 -0.56
CA LEU A 169 6.82 -16.50 0.35
C LEU A 169 7.31 -17.19 1.61
N TYR A 170 8.48 -16.76 2.10
CA TYR A 170 9.08 -17.26 3.33
C TYR A 170 9.10 -16.13 4.37
N PHE A 171 8.38 -16.31 5.46
CA PHE A 171 8.34 -15.39 6.58
C PHE A 171 9.10 -15.99 7.76
N ASP A 172 9.76 -15.16 8.57
CA ASP A 172 10.33 -15.68 9.80
C ASP A 172 9.24 -16.11 10.80
N GLN A 173 9.61 -16.96 11.74
CA GLN A 173 8.72 -17.42 12.81
C GLN A 173 8.58 -16.42 13.97
N THR A 174 9.30 -15.29 13.94
CA THR A 174 9.28 -14.26 14.99
C THR A 174 8.14 -13.26 14.84
N GLY A 175 7.40 -13.31 13.73
CA GLY A 175 6.26 -12.44 13.48
C GLY A 175 6.57 -11.21 12.64
N PHE A 176 7.79 -11.09 12.09
CA PHE A 176 8.15 -9.97 11.23
C PHE A 176 7.21 -9.88 9.99
N PRO A 177 6.73 -8.68 9.62
CA PRO A 177 5.64 -8.56 8.65
C PRO A 177 6.06 -8.83 7.20
N PHE A 178 7.33 -8.59 6.86
CA PHE A 178 7.83 -8.75 5.50
C PHE A 178 8.41 -10.15 5.26
N PRO A 179 8.28 -10.70 4.04
CA PRO A 179 8.94 -11.94 3.67
C PRO A 179 10.45 -11.71 3.54
N TYR A 180 11.25 -12.75 3.77
CA TYR A 180 12.70 -12.73 3.49
C TYR A 180 13.05 -13.31 2.14
N TRP A 181 12.13 -14.06 1.53
CA TRP A 181 12.30 -14.67 0.23
C TRP A 181 10.96 -14.79 -0.47
N ILE A 182 10.93 -14.40 -1.73
CA ILE A 182 9.79 -14.52 -2.63
C ILE A 182 10.30 -15.29 -3.86
N ASP A 183 9.69 -16.43 -4.09
CA ASP A 183 9.99 -17.31 -5.21
C ASP A 183 8.79 -17.31 -6.16
N ILE A 184 9.02 -16.84 -7.39
CA ILE A 184 8.00 -16.73 -8.43
C ILE A 184 8.34 -17.74 -9.52
N THR A 185 7.51 -18.78 -9.63
CA THR A 185 7.67 -19.81 -10.65
C THR A 185 7.08 -19.32 -11.97
N ALA A 186 7.95 -18.91 -12.89
CA ALA A 186 7.60 -18.45 -14.24
C ALA A 186 8.43 -19.22 -15.30
N THR A 187 8.46 -18.74 -16.55
CA THR A 187 9.35 -19.31 -17.58
C THR A 187 10.82 -19.14 -17.19
N ILE A 188 11.13 -18.04 -16.49
CA ILE A 188 12.41 -17.77 -15.86
C ILE A 188 12.13 -17.62 -14.36
N ASP A 189 12.71 -18.51 -13.56
CA ASP A 189 12.58 -18.46 -12.11
C ASP A 189 13.10 -17.11 -11.59
N THR A 190 12.21 -16.36 -10.95
CA THR A 190 12.55 -15.04 -10.41
C THR A 190 12.53 -15.12 -8.89
N HIS A 191 13.64 -14.70 -8.29
CA HIS A 191 13.80 -14.70 -6.85
C HIS A 191 14.01 -13.26 -6.38
N ILE A 192 13.21 -12.86 -5.40
CA ILE A 192 13.36 -11.59 -4.71
C ILE A 192 13.71 -11.95 -3.27
N HIS A 193 14.84 -11.48 -2.78
CA HIS A 193 15.34 -11.86 -1.47
C HIS A 193 15.68 -10.65 -0.64
N ALA A 194 15.40 -10.73 0.66
CA ALA A 194 15.73 -9.68 1.60
C ALA A 194 17.24 -9.73 1.90
N ILE A 195 17.93 -8.63 1.65
CA ILE A 195 19.35 -8.43 1.95
C ILE A 195 19.57 -7.69 3.28
N ASP A 196 18.53 -7.03 3.80
CA ASP A 196 18.51 -6.48 5.15
C ASP A 196 17.07 -6.37 5.68
N SER A 197 16.95 -6.25 7.01
CA SER A 197 15.70 -5.95 7.68
C SER A 197 15.95 -5.33 9.05
N GLY A 198 14.93 -4.70 9.61
CA GLY A 198 15.00 -4.17 10.96
C GLY A 198 13.75 -3.41 11.36
N ASN A 199 13.88 -2.67 12.45
CA ASN A 199 12.83 -1.83 13.03
C ASN A 199 13.34 -0.39 13.19
N GLU A 200 12.47 0.51 13.67
CA GLU A 200 12.81 1.90 13.98
C GLU A 200 13.41 2.65 12.77
N MET A 201 12.95 2.35 11.56
CA MET A 201 13.20 3.19 10.41
C MET A 201 12.33 4.46 10.51
N GLN A 202 12.89 5.59 10.08
CA GLN A 202 12.17 6.85 10.01
C GLN A 202 12.24 7.38 8.58
N SER A 203 11.08 7.74 8.03
CA SER A 203 11.00 8.39 6.72
C SER A 203 11.13 9.90 6.89
N PRO A 204 11.88 10.60 6.01
CA PRO A 204 11.82 12.06 5.94
C PRO A 204 10.48 12.56 5.38
N ARG A 205 9.62 11.68 4.83
CA ARG A 205 8.26 12.01 4.38
C ARG A 205 7.30 11.86 5.56
N SER A 206 6.93 12.98 6.17
CA SER A 206 6.13 12.96 7.41
C SER A 206 4.68 12.49 7.22
N HIS A 207 4.07 12.76 6.05
CA HIS A 207 2.69 12.41 5.78
C HIS A 207 2.47 12.09 4.30
N LEU A 208 1.47 11.23 4.05
CA LEU A 208 0.97 10.90 2.71
C LEU A 208 0.08 12.05 2.19
N PRO A 209 0.38 12.65 1.02
CA PRO A 209 -0.48 13.66 0.42
C PRO A 209 -1.88 13.13 0.11
N ARG A 210 -2.91 13.91 0.48
CA ARG A 210 -4.33 13.56 0.28
C ARG A 210 -4.87 14.18 -1.00
N ARG A 211 -5.60 13.41 -1.80
CA ARG A 211 -6.43 13.98 -2.88
C ARG A 211 -7.54 14.85 -2.31
N TYR A 212 -7.81 15.93 -3.01
CA TYR A 212 -9.00 16.76 -2.79
C TYR A 212 -10.23 16.09 -3.44
N PRO A 213 -11.42 16.19 -2.83
CA PRO A 213 -12.65 15.85 -3.54
C PRO A 213 -12.79 16.72 -4.79
N GLN A 214 -13.34 16.15 -5.86
CA GLN A 214 -13.48 16.80 -7.16
C GLN A 214 -14.95 16.88 -7.54
N ILE A 215 -15.41 18.06 -7.95
CA ILE A 215 -16.77 18.22 -8.47
C ILE A 215 -16.84 17.63 -9.87
N ILE A 216 -17.79 16.71 -10.09
CA ILE A 216 -18.06 16.13 -11.39
C ILE A 216 -19.28 16.83 -11.99
N GLY A 217 -19.05 17.67 -12.99
CA GLY A 217 -20.12 18.31 -13.77
C GLY A 217 -20.77 19.51 -13.07
N SER A 218 -21.96 19.86 -13.56
CA SER A 218 -22.76 20.99 -13.07
C SER A 218 -23.94 20.51 -12.24
N TYR A 219 -24.61 21.44 -11.53
CA TYR A 219 -25.84 21.12 -10.82
C TYR A 219 -26.89 20.51 -11.75
N GLN A 220 -27.58 19.51 -11.22
CA GLN A 220 -28.73 18.88 -11.86
C GLN A 220 -29.97 19.14 -11.02
N GLN A 221 -31.04 19.64 -11.63
CA GLN A 221 -32.32 19.79 -10.93
C GLN A 221 -32.96 18.42 -10.74
N GLN A 222 -33.27 18.05 -9.50
CA GLN A 222 -33.98 16.82 -9.17
C GLN A 222 -35.19 17.13 -8.29
N GLY A 223 -36.34 17.33 -8.92
CA GLY A 223 -37.53 17.83 -8.25
C GLY A 223 -37.30 19.26 -7.76
N SER A 224 -37.41 19.49 -6.45
CA SER A 224 -37.12 20.79 -5.82
C SER A 224 -35.66 20.95 -5.37
N LEU A 225 -34.85 19.90 -5.44
CA LEU A 225 -33.47 19.89 -4.95
C LEU A 225 -32.47 20.14 -6.08
N LEU A 226 -31.36 20.77 -5.74
CA LEU A 226 -30.18 20.84 -6.59
C LEU A 226 -29.24 19.71 -6.21
N ARG A 227 -28.94 18.84 -7.17
CA ARG A 227 -28.01 17.73 -7.01
C ARG A 227 -26.64 18.11 -7.57
N LEU A 228 -25.60 17.94 -6.75
CA LEU A 228 -24.20 18.06 -7.17
C LEU A 228 -23.48 16.72 -7.00
N GLN A 229 -22.67 16.35 -8.00
CA GLN A 229 -21.87 15.13 -7.93
C GLN A 229 -20.43 15.46 -7.55
N ILE A 230 -19.88 14.71 -6.61
CA ILE A 230 -18.53 14.90 -6.10
C ILE A 230 -17.82 13.55 -6.09
N LYS A 231 -16.74 13.46 -6.86
CA LYS A 231 -15.79 12.35 -6.74
C LYS A 231 -15.01 12.54 -5.46
N THR A 232 -15.07 11.56 -4.58
CA THR A 232 -14.34 11.61 -3.32
C THR A 232 -13.41 10.40 -3.20
N PRO A 233 -12.19 10.59 -2.68
CA PRO A 233 -11.43 9.49 -2.10
C PRO A 233 -12.23 8.77 -1.00
N LEU A 234 -12.03 7.46 -0.90
CA LEU A 234 -12.80 6.56 -0.01
C LEU A 234 -12.62 6.85 1.49
N TYR A 235 -11.57 7.59 1.85
CA TYR A 235 -11.29 7.96 3.24
C TYR A 235 -12.07 9.19 3.72
N TYR A 236 -12.79 9.91 2.85
CA TYR A 236 -13.76 10.91 3.29
C TYR A 236 -15.17 10.30 3.36
N LYS A 237 -15.70 10.18 4.57
CA LYS A 237 -17.02 9.57 4.80
C LYS A 237 -18.13 10.59 5.02
N ASN A 238 -17.77 11.73 5.61
CA ASN A 238 -18.71 12.76 6.02
C ASN A 238 -18.23 14.11 5.52
N PHE A 239 -19.18 14.94 5.14
CA PHE A 239 -18.94 16.30 4.69
C PHE A 239 -19.96 17.23 5.33
N ASN A 240 -19.49 18.44 5.66
CA ASN A 240 -20.34 19.55 6.03
C ASN A 240 -20.39 20.55 4.88
N LEU A 241 -21.61 20.98 4.52
CA LEU A 241 -21.83 22.03 3.56
C LEU A 241 -22.01 23.37 4.29
N TYR A 242 -21.29 24.38 3.84
CA TYR A 242 -21.39 25.74 4.33
C TYR A 242 -21.81 26.68 3.22
N ASN A 243 -22.56 27.71 3.59
CA ASN A 243 -22.87 28.84 2.74
C ASN A 243 -22.41 30.13 3.45
N GLY A 244 -21.29 30.69 2.98
CA GLY A 244 -20.49 31.62 3.77
C GLY A 244 -20.02 30.95 5.07
N SER A 245 -20.34 31.52 6.22
CA SER A 245 -19.98 30.96 7.54
C SER A 245 -21.05 30.05 8.16
N LYS A 246 -22.20 29.86 7.50
CA LYS A 246 -23.33 29.14 8.07
C LYS A 246 -23.40 27.70 7.57
N PRO A 247 -23.44 26.70 8.46
CA PRO A 247 -23.79 25.34 8.08
C PRO A 247 -25.13 25.33 7.34
N THR A 248 -25.17 24.62 6.22
CA THR A 248 -26.36 24.48 5.37
C THR A 248 -26.77 23.02 5.34
N ALA A 249 -28.06 22.76 5.52
CA ALA A 249 -28.58 21.41 5.47
C ALA A 249 -28.45 20.86 4.04
N CYS A 250 -27.88 19.67 3.92
CA CYS A 250 -27.87 18.88 2.70
C CYS A 250 -28.04 17.41 3.05
N SER A 251 -28.59 16.62 2.14
CA SER A 251 -28.53 15.16 2.24
C SER A 251 -27.44 14.63 1.33
N ILE A 252 -26.62 13.73 1.87
CA ILE A 252 -25.53 13.09 1.16
C ILE A 252 -25.95 11.65 0.88
N THR A 253 -25.85 11.24 -0.39
CA THR A 253 -26.00 9.84 -0.78
C THR A 253 -24.73 9.37 -1.48
N GLU A 254 -24.31 8.13 -1.21
CA GLU A 254 -23.08 7.54 -1.73
C GLU A 254 -23.38 6.49 -2.79
N GLN A 255 -22.62 6.53 -3.89
CA GLN A 255 -22.62 5.49 -4.91
C GLN A 255 -21.19 5.25 -5.40
N GLY A 256 -20.50 4.27 -4.80
CA GLY A 256 -19.11 3.97 -5.13
C GLY A 256 -18.17 5.09 -4.67
N ASP A 257 -17.35 5.63 -5.58
CA ASP A 257 -16.43 6.75 -5.30
C ASP A 257 -17.07 8.14 -5.50
N THR A 258 -18.39 8.17 -5.70
CA THR A 258 -19.14 9.39 -5.99
C THR A 258 -20.16 9.66 -4.90
N LEU A 259 -20.13 10.88 -4.37
CA LEU A 259 -21.15 11.43 -3.49
C LEU A 259 -22.10 12.33 -4.28
N TYR A 260 -23.38 12.23 -3.95
CA TYR A 260 -24.41 13.13 -4.42
C TYR A 260 -24.88 13.99 -3.26
N LEU A 261 -24.63 15.28 -3.39
CA LEU A 261 -25.14 16.30 -2.46
C LEU A 261 -26.46 16.82 -3.01
N ASP A 262 -27.55 16.55 -2.30
CA ASP A 262 -28.84 17.16 -2.58
C ASP A 262 -29.03 18.38 -1.65
N ILE A 263 -29.12 19.55 -2.27
CA ILE A 263 -29.17 20.84 -1.59
C ILE A 263 -30.51 21.47 -1.86
N ASP A 264 -31.18 21.96 -0.81
CA ASP A 264 -32.37 22.80 -0.97
C ASP A 264 -31.94 24.21 -1.40
N PRO A 265 -32.21 24.65 -2.65
CA PRO A 265 -31.84 25.99 -3.09
C PRO A 265 -32.43 27.11 -2.21
N GLY A 266 -33.57 26.88 -1.55
CA GLY A 266 -34.17 27.85 -0.63
C GLY A 266 -33.34 28.08 0.65
N SER A 267 -32.46 27.15 0.98
CA SER A 267 -31.54 27.25 2.12
C SER A 267 -30.26 28.04 1.81
N ILE A 268 -30.05 28.40 0.54
CA ILE A 268 -28.81 29.01 0.05
C ILE A 268 -29.02 30.50 -0.25
N ASN A 269 -28.24 31.38 0.40
CA ASN A 269 -27.98 32.72 -0.08
C ASN A 269 -27.07 32.67 -1.34
N PRO A 270 -27.54 33.07 -2.53
CA PRO A 270 -26.77 32.96 -3.77
C PRO A 270 -25.60 33.95 -3.88
N LYS A 271 -25.47 34.89 -2.93
CA LYS A 271 -24.37 35.87 -2.89
C LYS A 271 -23.14 35.40 -2.13
N GLU A 272 -23.27 34.28 -1.41
CA GLU A 272 -22.24 33.74 -0.54
C GLU A 272 -21.65 32.46 -1.20
N PRO A 273 -20.35 32.18 -1.02
CA PRO A 273 -19.74 30.99 -1.58
C PRO A 273 -20.24 29.74 -0.86
N LEU A 274 -20.45 28.68 -1.62
CA LEU A 274 -20.69 27.35 -1.08
C LEU A 274 -19.36 26.62 -0.90
N MET A 275 -19.15 26.10 0.30
CA MET A 275 -17.92 25.43 0.69
C MET A 275 -18.25 24.05 1.28
N LEU A 276 -17.58 23.01 0.78
CA LEU A 276 -17.67 21.68 1.34
C LEU A 276 -16.41 21.35 2.12
N THR A 277 -16.56 20.89 3.37
CA THR A 277 -15.44 20.49 4.22
C THR A 277 -15.61 19.05 4.71
N PRO A 278 -14.63 18.15 4.53
CA PRO A 278 -14.65 16.84 5.16
C PRO A 278 -14.47 16.94 6.67
N ASP A 279 -15.22 16.17 7.46
CA ASP A 279 -15.14 16.16 8.93
C ASP A 279 -13.72 15.88 9.44
N SER A 280 -13.02 14.96 8.77
CA SER A 280 -11.68 14.54 9.16
C SER A 280 -10.59 15.56 8.81
N HIS A 281 -10.90 16.54 7.95
CA HIS A 281 -9.93 17.50 7.42
C HIS A 281 -10.58 18.87 7.20
N PRO A 282 -10.85 19.65 8.27
CA PRO A 282 -11.61 20.89 8.20
C PRO A 282 -10.91 22.02 7.41
N HIS A 283 -9.65 21.83 7.02
CA HIS A 283 -8.88 22.76 6.21
C HIS A 283 -9.01 22.53 4.70
N ILE A 284 -9.73 21.48 4.29
CA ILE A 284 -9.99 21.19 2.89
C ILE A 284 -11.31 21.83 2.51
N PHE A 285 -11.24 22.75 1.55
CA PHE A 285 -12.39 23.45 1.00
C PHE A 285 -12.56 23.07 -0.46
N VAL A 286 -13.77 22.70 -0.84
CA VAL A 286 -14.16 22.53 -2.23
C VAL A 286 -15.11 23.67 -2.59
N ASP A 287 -14.65 24.58 -3.44
CA ASP A 287 -15.48 25.66 -3.96
C ASP A 287 -16.51 25.08 -4.93
N LEU A 288 -17.78 25.23 -4.61
CA LEU A 288 -18.84 24.75 -5.49
C LEU A 288 -19.10 25.76 -6.63
N PRO A 289 -19.53 25.30 -7.82
CA PRO A 289 -19.90 26.21 -8.89
C PRO A 289 -21.04 27.14 -8.43
N PRO A 290 -21.17 28.33 -9.05
CA PRO A 290 -22.29 29.22 -8.76
C PRO A 290 -23.62 28.53 -9.09
N LEU A 291 -24.66 28.83 -8.31
CA LEU A 291 -25.98 28.28 -8.54
C LEU A 291 -26.50 28.69 -9.94
N PRO A 292 -27.25 27.80 -10.62
CA PRO A 292 -27.95 28.18 -11.84
C PRO A 292 -28.91 29.34 -11.53
N LYS A 293 -29.00 30.29 -12.47
CA LYS A 293 -29.92 31.44 -12.38
C LYS A 293 -31.36 31.03 -12.66
#